data_AF-A0A947RS23-F1
#
_entry.id   AF-A0A947RS23-F1
#
_cell.length_a   1.000
_cell.length_b   1.000
_cell.length_c   1.000
_cell.angle_alpha   90.00
_cell.angle_beta   90.00
_cell.angle_gamma   90.00
#
_symmetry.space_group_name_H-M   'P 1'
#
loop_
_entity.id
_entity.type
_entity.pdbx_description
1 polymer ?
#
loop_
_entity_poly.entity_id
_entity_poly.type
_entity_poly.pdbx_seq_one_letter_code
_entity_poly.pdbx_strand_id
1 'polypeptide(L)'
;MRKLIVLLSIGVMVLVSSVGAVAQSNDAWIPGLASFVLPGLGQFINDQTDKALLHFGIAIALDVGAYYVAAILPFSYYSYSLVGLVHLAWGVYSGLDAYDVAKAQGFTLGLVDNGIGFAISF
;
A
#
# COMPACT_ATOMS: atom_id res chain seq x y z
N MET A 1 -25.70 8.88 -1.93
CA MET A 1 -24.24 9.09 -1.89
C MET A 1 -23.52 7.99 -1.10
N ARG A 2 -23.82 7.77 0.19
CA ARG A 2 -23.16 6.73 1.03
C ARG A 2 -23.16 5.31 0.44
N LYS A 3 -24.28 4.87 -0.14
CA LYS A 3 -24.43 3.54 -0.78
C LYS A 3 -23.59 3.38 -2.06
N LEU A 4 -23.38 4.47 -2.79
CA LEU A 4 -22.60 4.48 -4.03
C LEU A 4 -21.10 4.33 -3.73
N ILE A 5 -20.63 4.98 -2.66
CA ILE A 5 -19.25 4.89 -2.18
C ILE A 5 -18.96 3.46 -1.72
N VAL A 6 -19.85 2.85 -0.92
CA VAL A 6 -19.70 1.45 -0.48
C VAL A 6 -19.67 0.48 -1.65
N LEU A 7 -20.53 0.66 -2.65
CA LEU A 7 -20.53 -0.15 -3.88
C LEU A 7 -19.23 0.01 -4.68
N LEU A 8 -18.68 1.21 -4.75
CA LEU A 8 -17.39 1.44 -5.41
C LEU A 8 -16.23 0.78 -4.66
N SER A 9 -16.22 0.87 -3.32
CA SER A 9 -15.19 0.24 -2.48
C SER A 9 -15.22 -1.28 -2.59
N ILE A 10 -16.42 -1.87 -2.60
CA ILE A 10 -16.61 -3.31 -2.82
C ILE A 10 -16.22 -3.69 -4.25
N GLY A 11 -16.59 -2.87 -5.24
CA GLY A 11 -16.21 -3.09 -6.64
C GLY A 11 -14.70 -3.10 -6.85
N VAL A 12 -13.97 -2.18 -6.21
CA VAL A 12 -12.50 -2.14 -6.23
C VAL A 12 -11.92 -3.38 -5.53
N MET A 13 -12.45 -3.77 -4.36
CA MET A 13 -12.02 -4.99 -3.66
C MET A 13 -12.24 -6.26 -4.51
N VAL A 14 -13.38 -6.37 -5.19
CA VAL A 14 -13.71 -7.53 -6.03
C VAL A 14 -12.85 -7.56 -7.29
N LEU A 15 -12.57 -6.40 -7.89
CA LEU A 15 -11.69 -6.30 -9.05
C LEU A 15 -10.24 -6.69 -8.72
N VAL A 16 -9.74 -6.29 -7.54
CA VAL A 16 -8.40 -6.67 -7.04
C VAL A 16 -8.30 -8.19 -6.80
N SER A 17 -9.41 -8.86 -6.50
CA SER A 17 -9.46 -10.30 -6.23
C SER A 17 -9.45 -11.18 -7.48
N SER A 18 -9.63 -10.60 -8.68
CA SER A 18 -10.03 -11.35 -9.88
C SER A 18 -8.94 -11.59 -10.92
N VAL A 19 -7.70 -11.13 -10.69
CA VAL A 19 -6.61 -11.28 -11.67
C VAL A 19 -5.61 -12.34 -11.20
N GLY A 20 -5.87 -13.59 -11.56
CA GLY A 20 -4.91 -14.69 -11.49
C GLY A 20 -4.64 -15.26 -12.87
N ALA A 21 -3.39 -15.24 -13.34
CA ALA A 21 -2.93 -16.03 -14.47
C ALA A 21 -1.43 -16.36 -14.32
N VAL A 22 -1.17 -17.62 -13.96
CA VAL A 22 0.02 -18.46 -14.17
C VAL A 22 1.32 -17.76 -14.62
N ALA A 23 2.21 -17.52 -13.65
CA ALA A 23 3.65 -17.37 -13.85
C ALA A 23 4.33 -17.76 -12.51
N GLN A 24 5.53 -18.35 -12.57
CA GLN A 24 6.45 -18.68 -11.45
C GLN A 24 6.05 -18.00 -10.14
N SER A 25 5.78 -18.77 -9.07
CA SER A 25 5.17 -18.28 -7.81
C SER A 25 5.85 -17.03 -7.28
N ASN A 26 5.41 -15.88 -7.78
CA ASN A 26 5.98 -14.60 -7.46
C ASN A 26 4.92 -13.93 -6.60
N ASP A 27 5.12 -14.07 -5.29
CA ASP A 27 4.19 -13.60 -4.28
C ASP A 27 4.36 -12.09 -4.03
N ALA A 28 4.87 -11.34 -5.01
CA ALA A 28 5.02 -9.89 -4.97
C ALA A 28 3.73 -9.12 -4.63
N TRP A 29 2.57 -9.75 -4.85
CA TRP A 29 1.29 -9.23 -4.40
C TRP A 29 1.22 -9.06 -2.87
N ILE A 30 1.98 -9.85 -2.09
CA ILE A 30 2.04 -9.75 -0.62
C ILE A 30 2.69 -8.43 -0.19
N PRO A 31 3.95 -8.10 -0.56
CA PRO A 31 4.51 -6.78 -0.29
C PRO A 31 3.66 -5.64 -0.86
N GLY A 32 3.09 -5.82 -2.05
CA GLY A 32 2.22 -4.81 -2.66
C GLY A 32 0.98 -4.49 -1.85
N LEU A 33 0.20 -5.50 -1.47
CA LEU A 33 -1.00 -5.32 -0.64
C LEU A 33 -0.64 -4.83 0.77
N ALA A 34 0.46 -5.34 1.34
CA ALA A 34 0.94 -4.90 2.64
C ALA A 34 1.22 -3.39 2.64
N SER A 35 1.91 -2.88 1.62
CA SER A 35 2.22 -1.44 1.51
C SER A 35 1.03 -0.58 1.06
N PHE A 36 0.05 -1.16 0.37
CA PHE A 36 -1.21 -0.47 0.08
C PHE A 36 -2.02 -0.20 1.36
N VAL A 37 -2.10 -1.20 2.26
CA VAL A 37 -2.82 -1.08 3.53
C VAL A 37 -2.04 -0.22 4.53
N LEU A 38 -0.73 -0.42 4.61
CA LEU A 38 0.17 0.30 5.50
C LEU A 38 1.40 0.77 4.71
N PRO A 39 1.42 2.03 4.22
CA PRO A 39 2.54 2.55 3.46
C PRO A 39 3.89 2.32 4.15
N GLY A 40 4.84 1.74 3.41
CA GLY A 40 6.17 1.37 3.88
C GLY A 40 6.32 -0.09 4.29
N LEU A 41 5.24 -0.80 4.62
CA LEU A 41 5.33 -2.19 5.08
C LEU A 41 5.88 -3.14 4.00
N GLY A 42 5.46 -2.98 2.75
CA GLY A 42 5.98 -3.80 1.65
C GLY A 42 7.45 -3.54 1.34
N GLN A 43 7.89 -2.28 1.42
CA GLN A 43 9.31 -1.93 1.29
C GLN A 43 10.12 -2.55 2.42
N PHE A 44 9.59 -2.60 3.64
CA PHE A 44 10.23 -3.27 4.76
C PHE A 44 10.37 -4.79 4.53
N ILE A 45 9.32 -5.44 4.00
CA ILE A 45 9.35 -6.86 3.63
C ILE A 45 10.39 -7.13 2.53
N ASN A 46 10.61 -6.17 1.62
CA ASN A 46 11.59 -6.25 0.55
C ASN A 46 13.02 -5.81 0.97
N ASP A 47 13.30 -5.74 2.29
CA ASP A 47 14.57 -5.27 2.87
C ASP A 47 14.99 -3.85 2.44
N GLN A 48 14.04 -3.01 2.03
CA GLN A 48 14.26 -1.59 1.66
C GLN A 48 13.89 -0.65 2.80
N THR A 49 14.57 -0.78 3.94
CA THR A 49 14.25 -0.04 5.18
C THR A 49 14.19 1.49 5.00
N ASP A 50 15.12 2.08 4.23
CA ASP A 50 15.11 3.53 4.00
C ASP A 50 13.86 3.99 3.25
N LYS A 51 13.43 3.22 2.25
CA LYS A 51 12.18 3.47 1.52
C LYS A 51 10.96 3.18 2.41
N ALA A 52 11.01 2.16 3.25
CA ALA A 52 9.94 1.85 4.19
C ALA A 52 9.65 3.04 5.11
N LEU A 53 10.71 3.62 5.70
CA LEU A 53 10.59 4.80 6.55
C LEU A 53 10.08 6.02 5.78
N LEU A 54 10.52 6.22 4.54
CA LEU A 54 10.03 7.31 3.68
C LEU A 54 8.52 7.17 3.40
N HIS A 55 8.09 5.98 2.98
CA HIS A 55 6.70 5.73 2.63
C HIS A 55 5.76 5.86 3.83
N PHE A 56 6.17 5.29 4.96
CA PHE A 56 5.44 5.43 6.22
C PHE A 56 5.43 6.89 6.71
N GLY A 57 6.58 7.56 6.68
CA GLY A 57 6.72 8.95 7.10
C GLY A 57 5.85 9.91 6.30
N ILE A 58 5.74 9.71 4.98
CA ILE A 58 4.85 10.51 4.13
C ILE A 58 3.38 10.23 4.46
N ALA A 59 2.98 8.99 4.73
CA ALA A 59 1.60 8.69 5.14
C ALA A 59 1.23 9.41 6.44
N ILE A 60 2.11 9.37 7.45
CA ILE A 60 1.94 10.12 8.70
C ILE A 60 1.93 11.63 8.46
N ALA A 61 2.83 12.14 7.61
CA ALA A 61 2.88 13.56 7.29
C ALA A 61 1.64 14.04 6.54
N LEU A 62 1.03 13.20 5.70
CA LEU A 62 -0.25 13.50 5.06
C LEU A 62 -1.35 13.61 6.10
N ASP A 63 -1.45 12.68 7.04
CA ASP A 63 -2.53 12.69 8.04
C ASP A 63 -2.38 13.83 9.06
N VAL A 64 -1.17 14.01 9.58
CA VAL A 64 -0.87 15.07 10.57
C VAL A 64 -0.82 16.43 9.90
N GLY A 65 -0.15 16.55 8.75
CA GLY A 65 -0.06 17.79 7.99
C GLY A 65 -1.43 18.26 7.51
N ALA A 66 -2.29 17.34 7.08
CA ALA A 66 -3.67 17.64 6.73
C ALA A 66 -4.45 18.29 7.86
N TYR A 67 -4.27 17.81 9.11
CA TYR A 67 -4.93 18.40 10.27
C TYR A 67 -4.54 19.88 10.45
N TYR A 68 -3.25 20.20 10.37
CA TYR A 68 -2.78 21.59 10.47
C TYR A 68 -3.23 22.45 9.29
N VAL A 69 -3.20 21.93 8.07
CA VAL A 69 -3.66 22.64 6.87
C VAL A 69 -5.17 22.93 6.93
N ALA A 70 -5.97 21.96 7.40
CA ALA A 70 -7.41 22.12 7.58
C ALA A 70 -7.77 23.18 8.63
N ALA A 71 -6.91 23.39 9.64
CA ALA A 71 -7.12 24.40 10.68
C ALA A 71 -6.89 25.84 10.18
N ILE A 72 -6.12 26.03 9.11
CA ILE A 72 -5.73 27.35 8.59
C ILE A 72 -6.55 27.74 7.35
N LEU A 73 -7.06 26.77 6.59
CA LEU A 73 -7.80 27.06 5.35
C LEU A 73 -9.28 27.39 5.61
N PRO A 74 -9.83 28.45 4.98
CA PRO A 74 -11.23 28.87 5.14
C PRO A 74 -12.27 27.89 4.53
N PHE A 75 -11.84 26.80 3.88
CA PHE A 75 -12.69 25.80 3.23
C PHE A 75 -12.56 24.40 3.88
N SER A 76 -12.53 24.33 5.22
CA SER A 76 -12.29 23.11 6.01
C SER A 76 -13.31 21.98 5.80
N TYR A 77 -14.45 22.22 5.15
CA TYR A 77 -15.46 21.19 4.90
C TYR A 77 -15.03 20.13 3.86
N TYR A 78 -14.22 20.52 2.86
CA TYR A 78 -13.74 19.62 1.81
C TYR A 78 -12.35 19.03 2.09
N SER A 79 -11.63 19.55 3.08
CA SER A 79 -10.25 19.17 3.37
C SER A 79 -10.14 17.68 3.71
N TYR A 80 -11.04 17.13 4.52
CA TYR A 80 -11.00 15.71 4.90
C TYR A 80 -11.16 14.75 3.71
N SER A 81 -12.04 15.07 2.75
CA SER A 81 -12.23 14.21 1.57
C SER A 81 -11.02 14.28 0.64
N LEU A 82 -10.46 15.47 0.45
CA LEU A 82 -9.25 15.65 -0.35
C LEU A 82 -8.05 14.92 0.27
N VAL A 83 -7.88 15.05 1.59
CA VAL A 83 -6.81 14.36 2.33
C VAL A 83 -6.96 12.85 2.22
N GLY A 84 -8.19 12.32 2.38
CA GLY A 84 -8.45 10.90 2.18
C GLY A 84 -8.11 10.42 0.77
N LEU A 85 -8.38 11.23 -0.27
CA LEU A 85 -8.01 10.90 -1.64
C LEU A 85 -6.48 10.93 -1.85
N VAL A 86 -5.78 11.91 -1.29
CA VAL A 86 -4.33 12.00 -1.37
C VAL A 86 -3.67 10.85 -0.60
N HIS A 87 -4.17 10.50 0.59
CA HIS A 87 -3.72 9.35 1.36
C HIS A 87 -3.96 8.04 0.60
N LEU A 88 -5.14 7.87 0.00
CA LEU A 88 -5.43 6.70 -0.83
C LEU A 88 -4.50 6.61 -2.04
N ALA A 89 -4.26 7.72 -2.74
CA ALA A 89 -3.32 7.76 -3.86
C ALA A 89 -1.90 7.40 -3.41
N TRP A 90 -1.49 7.86 -2.22
CA TRP A 90 -0.22 7.49 -1.62
C TRP A 90 -0.13 5.99 -1.30
N GLY A 91 -1.20 5.41 -0.72
CA GLY A 91 -1.29 3.97 -0.49
C GLY A 91 -1.16 3.15 -1.78
N VAL A 92 -1.88 3.55 -2.85
CA VAL A 92 -1.76 2.89 -4.16
C VAL A 92 -0.32 2.97 -4.68
N TYR A 93 0.29 4.15 -4.66
CA TYR A 93 1.68 4.33 -5.08
C TYR A 93 2.64 3.47 -4.25
N SER A 94 2.47 3.44 -2.93
CA SER A 94 3.29 2.66 -2.02
C SER A 94 3.20 1.16 -2.28
N GLY A 95 1.98 0.68 -2.56
CA GLY A 95 1.73 -0.71 -2.94
C GLY A 95 2.36 -1.08 -4.27
N LEU A 96 2.25 -0.22 -5.29
CA LEU A 96 2.85 -0.46 -6.60
C LEU A 96 4.38 -0.51 -6.54
N ASP A 97 5.03 0.42 -5.83
CA ASP A 97 6.49 0.40 -5.64
C ASP A 97 6.94 -0.90 -4.94
N ALA A 98 6.24 -1.33 -3.87
CA ALA A 98 6.57 -2.57 -3.18
C ALA A 98 6.36 -3.81 -4.06
N TYR A 99 5.28 -3.83 -4.85
CA TYR A 99 5.00 -4.90 -5.81
C TYR A 99 6.08 -5.00 -6.88
N ASP A 100 6.46 -3.88 -7.50
CA ASP A 100 7.44 -3.86 -8.58
C ASP A 100 8.82 -4.30 -8.09
N VAL A 101 9.22 -3.86 -6.89
CA VAL A 101 10.46 -4.30 -6.23
C VAL A 101 10.41 -5.80 -5.93
N ALA A 102 9.35 -6.28 -5.28
CA ALA A 102 9.21 -7.69 -4.92
C ALA A 102 9.20 -8.57 -6.17
N LYS A 103 8.54 -8.10 -7.24
CA LYS A 103 8.49 -8.79 -8.53
C LYS A 103 9.87 -8.88 -9.16
N ALA A 104 10.63 -7.78 -9.16
CA ALA A 104 11.99 -7.73 -9.68
C ALA A 104 12.96 -8.60 -8.89
N GLN A 105 12.76 -8.74 -7.57
CA GLN A 105 13.54 -9.60 -6.67
C GLN A 105 13.11 -11.07 -6.70
N GLY A 106 12.08 -11.43 -7.47
CA GLY A 106 11.56 -12.80 -7.49
C GLY A 106 11.02 -13.27 -6.14
N PHE A 107 10.38 -12.38 -5.37
CA PHE A 107 9.89 -12.66 -4.04
C PHE A 107 8.96 -13.88 -4.01
N THR A 108 9.24 -14.81 -3.10
CA THR A 108 8.45 -16.03 -2.90
C THR A 108 8.17 -16.24 -1.42
N LEU A 109 6.95 -16.67 -1.08
CA LEU A 109 6.61 -17.06 0.28
C LEU A 109 7.01 -18.54 0.50
N GLY A 110 7.83 -18.82 1.51
CA GLY A 110 8.37 -20.16 1.74
C GLY A 110 8.39 -20.57 3.22
N LEU A 111 8.47 -21.88 3.46
CA LEU A 111 8.82 -22.40 4.78
C LEU A 111 10.35 -22.43 4.86
N VAL A 112 10.91 -21.71 5.82
CA VAL A 112 12.33 -21.79 6.18
C VAL A 112 12.46 -22.84 7.29
N ASP A 113 13.61 -23.50 7.44
CA ASP A 113 13.78 -24.62 8.38
C ASP A 113 13.39 -24.32 9.86
N ASN A 114 13.24 -23.05 10.22
CA ASN A 114 12.82 -22.56 11.54
C ASN A 114 11.40 -21.93 11.61
N GLY A 115 10.57 -22.04 10.55
CA GLY A 115 9.18 -21.52 10.55
C GLY A 115 8.73 -20.89 9.23
N ILE A 116 7.62 -20.13 9.27
CA ILE A 116 7.15 -19.32 8.13
C ILE A 116 8.12 -18.14 7.95
N GLY A 117 8.69 -17.97 6.77
CA GLY A 117 9.57 -16.84 6.46
C GLY A 117 9.52 -16.44 4.98
N PHE A 118 10.27 -15.41 4.62
CA PHE A 118 10.29 -14.87 3.26
C PHE A 118 11.54 -15.38 2.53
N ALA A 119 11.38 -15.87 1.30
CA ALA A 119 12.47 -16.36 0.48
C ALA A 119 12.72 -15.38 -0.68
N ILE A 120 13.92 -14.80 -0.70
CA ILE A 120 14.41 -13.94 -1.78
C ILE A 120 15.33 -14.80 -2.66
N SER A 121 14.97 -14.96 -3.92
CA SER A 121 15.75 -15.68 -4.92
C SER A 121 16.81 -14.75 -5.49
N PHE A 122 18.10 -15.05 -5.29
CA PHE A 122 19.23 -14.37 -5.94
C PHE A 122 19.83 -15.20 -7.08
#